data_AF-A0A7U5MRD2-F1
#
_entry.id   AF-A0A7U5MRD2-F1
#
_cell.length_a   1.000
_cell.length_b   1.000
_cell.length_c   1.000
_cell.angle_alpha   90.00
_cell.angle_beta   90.00
_cell.angle_gamma   90.00
#
_symmetry.space_group_name_H-M   'P 1'
#
loop_
_entity.id
_entity.type
_entity.pdbx_description
1 polymer ?
#
loop_
_entity_poly.entity_id
_entity_poly.type
_entity_poly.pdbx_seq_one_letter_code
_entity_poly.pdbx_strand_id
1 'polypeptide(L)'
;MNEFNRLQHPIVLAGGAYRHGSGKCCPLTLISHLNGDDKISDYPECSAPALARLVQVLTDSLAGPAPDRMLSPEHSARVLDLALQTIGTNVELPDRLLCFWIADMLNDPAWGVVRFIRATKAGDSVRAIRAVADLCIRVARGEHVNAGECRDAREAVTIASWRESDGDAQPDAAYDAALQAARAAEAARHDSGGQTDCAAYTIDAAVYAENAIIAHFGSAACDFVAWAIARWRELAGLDIRTEMAGIAADLVLMDSVPR
;
A
#
# COMPACT_ATOMS: atom_id res chain seq x y z
N MET A 1 32.17 12.23 -8.00
CA MET A 1 32.11 11.81 -9.42
C MET A 1 30.89 10.90 -9.53
N ASN A 2 29.76 11.46 -9.97
CA ASN A 2 28.42 10.86 -9.81
C ASN A 2 28.23 9.58 -10.63
N GLU A 3 27.69 8.54 -10.02
CA GLU A 3 27.39 7.25 -10.65
C GLU A 3 26.39 7.34 -11.81
N PHE A 4 25.60 8.41 -11.90
CA PHE A 4 24.76 8.71 -13.06
C PHE A 4 25.55 8.93 -14.36
N ASN A 5 26.82 9.36 -14.28
CA ASN A 5 27.68 9.48 -15.47
C ASN A 5 28.16 8.11 -16.00
N ARG A 6 27.76 7.00 -15.35
CA ARG A 6 28.00 5.61 -15.79
C ARG A 6 26.76 4.90 -16.33
N LEU A 7 25.60 5.56 -16.41
CA LEU A 7 24.43 5.03 -17.13
C LEU A 7 24.67 5.15 -18.64
N GLN A 8 25.46 4.24 -19.19
CA GLN A 8 25.84 4.23 -20.61
C GLN A 8 24.66 3.93 -21.57
N HIS A 9 23.44 3.76 -21.07
CA HIS A 9 22.22 3.47 -21.84
C HIS A 9 20.98 4.10 -21.19
N PRO A 10 19.93 4.46 -21.96
CA PRO A 10 18.66 4.88 -21.38
C PRO A 10 18.12 3.79 -20.46
N ILE A 11 17.81 4.16 -19.21
CA ILE A 11 17.22 3.26 -18.22
C ILE A 11 15.86 2.79 -18.71
N VAL A 12 15.64 1.48 -18.68
CA VAL A 12 14.34 0.87 -18.96
C VAL A 12 13.69 0.43 -17.66
N LEU A 13 12.45 0.86 -17.41
CA LEU A 13 11.70 0.40 -16.25
C LEU A 13 11.18 -1.03 -16.47
N ALA A 14 11.38 -1.89 -15.48
CA ALA A 14 11.00 -3.29 -15.50
C ALA A 14 10.56 -3.77 -14.12
N GLY A 15 9.79 -4.87 -14.10
CA GLY A 15 9.48 -5.59 -12.87
C GLY A 15 10.65 -6.43 -12.36
N GLY A 16 10.55 -6.84 -11.10
CA GLY A 16 11.53 -7.61 -10.37
C GLY A 16 12.62 -6.77 -9.69
N ALA A 17 13.42 -7.43 -8.88
CA ALA A 17 14.51 -6.81 -8.14
C ALA A 17 15.62 -6.31 -9.07
N TYR A 18 16.26 -5.22 -8.68
CA TYR A 18 17.41 -4.65 -9.37
C TYR A 18 18.53 -5.67 -9.61
N ARG A 19 19.08 -5.66 -10.83
CA ARG A 19 20.32 -6.36 -11.18
C ARG A 19 21.32 -5.37 -11.76
N HIS A 20 22.42 -5.17 -11.05
CA HIS A 20 23.49 -4.26 -11.45
C HIS A 20 24.00 -4.59 -12.86
N GLY A 21 24.13 -3.56 -13.71
CA GLY A 21 24.63 -3.69 -15.09
C GLY A 21 23.62 -4.22 -16.12
N SER A 22 22.37 -4.47 -15.74
CA SER A 22 21.34 -4.99 -16.66
C SER A 22 20.71 -3.94 -17.60
N GLY A 23 20.93 -2.65 -17.33
CA GLY A 23 20.24 -1.56 -18.02
C GLY A 23 18.75 -1.41 -17.63
N LYS A 24 18.28 -2.20 -16.66
CA LYS A 24 16.89 -2.22 -16.17
C LYS A 24 16.84 -1.87 -14.69
N CYS A 25 15.78 -1.19 -14.27
CA CYS A 25 15.46 -1.01 -12.85
C CYS A 25 13.95 -0.98 -12.63
N CYS A 26 13.49 -1.29 -11.42
CA CYS A 26 12.13 -0.94 -11.01
C CYS A 26 12.10 0.56 -10.60
N PRO A 27 10.91 1.18 -10.55
CA PRO A 27 10.77 2.57 -10.13
C PRO A 27 11.34 2.84 -8.73
N LEU A 28 11.15 1.92 -7.77
CA LEU A 28 11.57 2.13 -6.38
C LEU A 28 13.09 2.07 -6.22
N THR A 29 13.77 1.15 -6.91
CA THR A 29 15.23 1.14 -7.00
C THR A 29 15.75 2.47 -7.56
N LEU A 30 15.08 3.05 -8.57
CA LEU A 30 15.44 4.36 -9.10
C LEU A 30 15.28 5.46 -8.03
N ILE A 31 14.18 5.45 -7.27
CA ILE A 31 13.98 6.38 -6.15
C ILE A 31 15.07 6.21 -5.09
N SER A 32 15.38 4.98 -4.67
CA SER A 32 16.44 4.66 -3.71
C SER A 32 17.80 5.23 -4.15
N HIS A 33 18.11 5.10 -5.44
CA HIS A 33 19.34 5.68 -6.01
C HIS A 33 19.33 7.20 -6.05
N LEU A 34 18.20 7.83 -6.41
CA LEU A 34 18.07 9.29 -6.43
C LEU A 34 18.10 9.89 -5.03
N ASN A 35 17.57 9.17 -4.02
CA ASN A 35 17.62 9.55 -2.62
C ASN A 35 19.05 9.45 -2.05
N GLY A 36 19.91 8.63 -2.68
CA GLY A 36 21.28 8.41 -2.24
C GLY A 36 21.38 7.37 -1.12
N ASP A 37 20.49 6.39 -1.09
CA ASP A 37 20.52 5.31 -0.09
C ASP A 37 21.85 4.56 -0.12
N ASP A 38 22.35 4.18 1.07
CA ASP A 38 23.58 3.39 1.22
C ASP A 38 23.49 2.03 0.51
N LYS A 39 22.28 1.47 0.48
CA LYS A 39 21.96 0.21 -0.20
C LYS A 39 20.76 0.42 -1.11
N ILE A 40 21.02 0.40 -2.41
CA ILE A 40 19.97 0.49 -3.42
C ILE A 40 19.02 -0.71 -3.30
N SER A 41 17.73 -0.44 -3.10
CA SER A 41 16.71 -1.46 -2.92
C SER A 41 15.32 -1.03 -3.43
N ASP A 42 14.36 -1.95 -3.42
CA ASP A 42 12.95 -1.67 -3.72
C ASP A 42 12.21 -1.02 -2.53
N TYR A 43 12.91 -0.74 -1.42
CA TYR A 43 12.40 -0.04 -0.24
C TYR A 43 13.26 1.19 0.04
N PRO A 44 13.05 2.29 -0.71
CA PRO A 44 13.81 3.53 -0.51
C PRO A 44 13.68 4.04 0.93
N GLU A 45 14.75 4.56 1.51
CA GLU A 45 14.71 5.10 2.89
C GLU A 45 13.74 6.28 3.03
N CYS A 46 13.42 6.98 1.93
CA CYS A 46 12.45 8.08 1.92
C CYS A 46 10.98 7.63 1.81
N SER A 47 10.71 6.34 1.55
CA SER A 47 9.37 5.82 1.27
C SER A 47 8.87 4.90 2.37
N ALA A 48 7.60 5.03 2.78
CA ALA A 48 6.99 4.10 3.73
C ALA A 48 7.05 2.66 3.17
N PRO A 49 7.50 1.66 3.95
CA PRO A 49 7.61 0.28 3.47
C PRO A 49 6.31 -0.30 2.89
N ALA A 50 5.15 0.07 3.47
CA ALA A 50 3.84 -0.32 2.97
C ALA A 50 3.57 0.21 1.57
N LEU A 51 3.83 1.50 1.32
CA LEU A 51 3.59 2.12 0.03
C LEU A 51 4.58 1.65 -1.03
N ALA A 52 5.86 1.49 -0.66
CA ALA A 52 6.86 0.89 -1.53
C ALA A 52 6.44 -0.53 -1.95
N ARG A 53 5.94 -1.34 -1.01
CA ARG A 53 5.46 -2.69 -1.33
C ARG A 53 4.30 -2.68 -2.32
N LEU A 54 3.31 -1.80 -2.14
CA LEU A 54 2.19 -1.66 -3.08
C LEU A 54 2.69 -1.30 -4.48
N VAL A 55 3.53 -0.26 -4.60
CA VAL A 55 4.08 0.15 -5.91
C VAL A 55 4.91 -0.97 -6.55
N GLN A 56 5.64 -1.75 -5.77
CA GLN A 56 6.41 -2.89 -6.28
C GLN A 56 5.50 -4.00 -6.82
N VAL A 57 4.44 -4.37 -6.08
CA VAL A 57 3.47 -5.39 -6.50
C VAL A 57 2.75 -4.95 -7.77
N LEU A 58 2.28 -3.70 -7.82
CA LEU A 58 1.70 -3.10 -9.03
C LEU A 58 2.67 -3.18 -10.21
N THR A 59 3.90 -2.73 -10.01
CA THR A 59 4.96 -2.76 -11.02
C THR A 59 5.16 -4.17 -11.57
N ASP A 60 5.21 -5.17 -10.69
CA ASP A 60 5.38 -6.57 -11.06
C ASP A 60 4.17 -7.15 -11.80
N SER A 61 2.96 -6.68 -11.51
CA SER A 61 1.75 -7.11 -12.21
C SER A 61 1.63 -6.52 -13.61
N LEU A 62 2.15 -5.30 -13.81
CA LEU A 62 2.08 -4.56 -15.08
C LEU A 62 3.26 -4.85 -16.03
N ALA A 63 4.30 -5.49 -15.51
CA ALA A 63 5.46 -5.91 -16.28
C ALA A 63 5.08 -6.94 -17.35
N GLY A 64 5.69 -6.81 -18.53
CA GLY A 64 5.56 -7.80 -19.61
C GLY A 64 6.07 -9.19 -19.22
N PRO A 65 6.01 -10.16 -20.15
CA PRO A 65 6.40 -11.53 -19.85
C PRO A 65 7.89 -11.67 -19.46
N ALA A 66 8.19 -12.76 -18.74
CA ALA A 66 9.55 -13.20 -18.53
C ALA A 66 10.23 -13.54 -19.89
N PRO A 67 11.56 -13.43 -20.01
CA PRO A 67 12.51 -13.08 -18.95
C PRO A 67 12.69 -11.57 -18.75
N ASP A 68 12.19 -10.74 -19.67
CA ASP A 68 12.58 -9.34 -19.73
C ASP A 68 11.81 -8.43 -18.79
N ARG A 69 10.55 -8.79 -18.47
CA ARG A 69 9.69 -8.10 -17.49
C ARG A 69 9.62 -6.58 -17.69
N MET A 70 9.79 -6.11 -18.93
CA MET A 70 9.79 -4.69 -19.26
C MET A 70 8.39 -4.11 -19.15
N LEU A 71 8.29 -2.88 -18.66
CA LEU A 71 7.05 -2.11 -18.69
C LEU A 71 6.85 -1.49 -20.08
N SER A 72 5.59 -1.35 -20.48
CA SER A 72 5.25 -0.47 -21.61
C SER A 72 5.56 0.99 -21.26
N PRO A 73 5.70 1.90 -22.23
CA PRO A 73 5.89 3.33 -21.94
C PRO A 73 4.77 3.92 -21.06
N GLU A 74 3.52 3.51 -21.30
CA GLU A 74 2.37 3.95 -20.50
C GLU A 74 2.44 3.44 -19.06
N HIS A 75 2.73 2.15 -18.86
CA HIS A 75 2.86 1.59 -17.51
C HIS A 75 4.07 2.19 -16.80
N SER A 76 5.19 2.40 -17.49
CA SER A 76 6.39 3.06 -16.97
C SER A 76 6.08 4.43 -16.40
N ALA A 77 5.36 5.26 -17.16
CA ALA A 77 4.96 6.60 -16.70
C ALA A 77 4.06 6.52 -15.46
N ARG A 78 3.06 5.64 -15.46
CA ARG A 78 2.12 5.49 -14.33
C ARG A 78 2.83 5.01 -13.05
N VAL A 79 3.61 3.94 -13.11
CA VAL A 79 4.26 3.41 -11.89
C VAL A 79 5.38 4.30 -11.38
N LEU A 80 6.04 5.06 -12.26
CA LEU A 80 7.01 6.06 -11.85
C LEU A 80 6.34 7.24 -11.12
N ASP A 81 5.20 7.71 -11.64
CA ASP A 81 4.41 8.75 -10.96
C ASP A 81 3.98 8.29 -9.56
N LEU A 82 3.44 7.07 -9.43
CA LEU A 82 3.09 6.49 -8.13
C LEU A 82 4.31 6.33 -7.21
N ALA A 83 5.46 5.87 -7.73
CA ALA A 83 6.69 5.74 -6.95
C ALA A 83 7.15 7.10 -6.41
N LEU A 84 7.09 8.16 -7.22
CA LEU A 84 7.41 9.53 -6.81
C LEU A 84 6.51 10.03 -5.67
N GLN A 85 5.22 9.69 -5.69
CA GLN A 85 4.28 10.06 -4.62
C GLN A 85 4.61 9.43 -3.25
N THR A 86 5.42 8.36 -3.23
CA THR A 86 5.89 7.73 -1.99
C THR A 86 7.06 8.48 -1.35
N ILE A 87 7.71 9.43 -2.03
CA ILE A 87 8.84 10.17 -1.46
C ILE A 87 8.38 11.00 -0.24
N GLY A 88 9.15 10.93 0.85
CA GLY A 88 8.88 11.65 2.09
C GLY A 88 7.75 11.02 2.93
N THR A 89 7.28 9.83 2.57
CA THR A 89 6.23 9.13 3.31
C THR A 89 6.74 8.24 4.42
N ASN A 90 8.07 8.01 4.51
CA ASN A 90 8.69 7.23 5.59
C ASN A 90 8.64 8.01 6.92
N VAL A 91 7.44 8.10 7.46
CA VAL A 91 7.13 8.62 8.79
C VAL A 91 6.47 7.51 9.57
N GLU A 92 6.80 7.40 10.86
CA GLU A 92 6.19 6.40 11.72
C GLU A 92 4.71 6.76 11.95
N LEU A 93 3.82 5.92 11.43
CA LEU A 93 2.40 6.02 11.74
C LEU A 93 2.10 5.23 13.02
N PRO A 94 1.42 5.84 14.01
CA PRO A 94 0.90 5.09 15.15
C PRO A 94 -0.02 3.95 14.69
N ASP A 95 -0.01 2.82 15.40
CA ASP A 95 -0.84 1.64 15.12
C ASP A 95 -2.32 1.94 14.88
N ARG A 96 -2.87 2.93 15.59
CA ARG A 96 -4.24 3.40 15.38
C ARG A 96 -4.48 3.96 13.96
N LEU A 97 -3.51 4.66 13.38
CA LEU A 97 -3.61 5.21 12.03
C LEU A 97 -3.38 4.12 10.98
N LEU A 98 -2.52 3.14 11.26
CA LEU A 98 -2.39 1.93 10.44
C LEU A 98 -3.71 1.15 10.40
N CYS A 99 -4.42 1.05 11.53
CA CYS A 99 -5.75 0.45 11.61
C CYS A 99 -6.80 1.24 10.82
N PHE A 100 -6.80 2.58 10.86
CA PHE A 100 -7.67 3.38 9.99
C PHE A 100 -7.38 3.14 8.51
N TRP A 101 -6.12 3.19 8.13
CA TRP A 101 -5.70 3.02 6.74
C TRP A 101 -6.16 1.66 6.18
N ILE A 102 -5.92 0.56 6.91
CA ILE A 102 -6.32 -0.76 6.43
C ILE A 102 -7.84 -0.95 6.46
N ALA A 103 -8.56 -0.35 7.41
CA ALA A 103 -10.02 -0.38 7.43
C ALA A 103 -10.62 0.26 6.18
N ASP A 104 -10.07 1.40 5.75
CA ASP A 104 -10.49 2.07 4.51
C ASP A 104 -10.16 1.18 3.30
N MET A 105 -8.96 0.60 3.22
CA MET A 105 -8.59 -0.31 2.11
C MET A 105 -9.52 -1.53 2.02
N LEU A 106 -10.09 -1.98 3.13
CA LEU A 106 -11.07 -3.07 3.12
C LEU A 106 -12.47 -2.59 2.73
N ASN A 107 -12.97 -1.50 3.33
CA ASN A 107 -14.39 -1.19 3.34
C ASN A 107 -14.80 0.14 2.69
N ASP A 108 -13.86 0.91 2.13
CA ASP A 108 -14.22 2.11 1.38
C ASP A 108 -15.19 1.74 0.21
N PRO A 109 -16.32 2.44 0.06
CA PRO A 109 -17.33 2.07 -0.93
C PRO A 109 -16.86 2.29 -2.38
N ALA A 110 -15.90 3.19 -2.59
CA ALA A 110 -15.35 3.49 -3.90
C ALA A 110 -14.07 2.69 -4.19
N TRP A 111 -13.23 2.45 -3.19
CA TRP A 111 -11.88 1.92 -3.41
C TRP A 111 -11.57 0.64 -2.63
N GLY A 112 -12.39 0.28 -1.64
CA GLY A 112 -12.12 -0.84 -0.77
C GLY A 112 -12.33 -2.20 -1.44
N VAL A 113 -11.66 -3.23 -0.92
CA VAL A 113 -11.80 -4.64 -1.35
C VAL A 113 -13.26 -5.07 -1.46
N VAL A 114 -14.14 -4.61 -0.56
CA VAL A 114 -15.58 -4.94 -0.56
C VAL A 114 -16.29 -4.60 -1.87
N ARG A 115 -15.83 -3.58 -2.60
CA ARG A 115 -16.41 -3.20 -3.91
C ARG A 115 -16.17 -4.28 -4.97
N PHE A 116 -15.11 -5.05 -4.80
CA PHE A 116 -14.57 -5.96 -5.81
C PHE A 116 -14.96 -7.42 -5.56
N ILE A 117 -15.62 -7.71 -4.44
CA ILE A 117 -16.25 -9.01 -4.20
C ILE A 117 -17.44 -9.18 -5.15
N ARG A 118 -17.47 -10.31 -5.88
CA ARG A 118 -18.52 -10.58 -6.87
C ARG A 118 -19.93 -10.59 -6.24
N ALA A 119 -20.87 -9.91 -6.89
CA ALA A 119 -22.26 -9.76 -6.44
C ALA A 119 -23.00 -11.09 -6.19
N THR A 120 -22.60 -12.17 -6.86
CA THR A 120 -23.21 -13.51 -6.70
C THR A 120 -22.81 -14.23 -5.40
N LYS A 121 -21.85 -13.66 -4.65
CA LYS A 121 -21.15 -14.25 -3.49
C LYS A 121 -21.09 -13.29 -2.29
N ALA A 122 -21.88 -12.21 -2.33
CA ALA A 122 -21.59 -10.99 -1.58
C ALA A 122 -22.13 -10.95 -0.14
N GLY A 123 -23.16 -11.72 0.20
CA GLY A 123 -23.89 -11.51 1.47
C GLY A 123 -23.06 -11.74 2.74
N ASP A 124 -22.45 -12.93 2.86
CA ASP A 124 -21.66 -13.31 4.03
C ASP A 124 -20.22 -12.78 3.92
N SER A 125 -19.66 -12.78 2.72
CA SER A 125 -18.29 -12.34 2.41
C SER A 125 -18.08 -10.85 2.71
N VAL A 126 -18.96 -9.99 2.19
CA VAL A 126 -18.91 -8.54 2.49
C VAL A 126 -19.13 -8.28 3.97
N ARG A 127 -20.01 -9.05 4.63
CA ARG A 127 -20.26 -8.92 6.07
C ARG A 127 -19.01 -9.26 6.88
N ALA A 128 -18.30 -10.34 6.54
CA ALA A 128 -17.10 -10.75 7.25
C ALA A 128 -15.96 -9.72 7.08
N ILE A 129 -15.72 -9.23 5.86
CA ILE A 129 -14.71 -8.18 5.62
C ILE A 129 -15.08 -6.88 6.33
N ARG A 130 -16.35 -6.48 6.31
CA ARG A 130 -16.85 -5.33 7.08
C ARG A 130 -16.64 -5.48 8.58
N ALA A 131 -16.89 -6.66 9.14
CA ALA A 131 -16.66 -6.90 10.55
C ALA A 131 -15.19 -6.69 10.95
N VAL A 132 -14.25 -7.07 10.09
CA VAL A 132 -12.81 -6.77 10.30
C VAL A 132 -12.51 -5.28 10.17
N ALA A 133 -13.06 -4.61 9.15
CA ALA A 133 -12.86 -3.17 9.00
C ALA A 133 -13.42 -2.40 10.21
N ASP A 134 -14.60 -2.78 10.70
CA ASP A 134 -15.20 -2.22 11.91
C ASP A 134 -14.33 -2.49 13.15
N LEU A 135 -13.76 -3.69 13.29
CA LEU A 135 -12.80 -4.01 14.34
C LEU A 135 -11.59 -3.06 14.30
N CYS A 136 -11.01 -2.85 13.12
CA CYS A 136 -9.88 -1.93 12.92
C CYS A 136 -10.26 -0.48 13.29
N ILE A 137 -11.45 -0.02 12.89
CA ILE A 137 -11.95 1.32 13.24
C ILE A 137 -12.12 1.48 14.75
N ARG A 138 -12.65 0.46 15.43
CA ARG A 138 -12.82 0.49 16.90
C ARG A 138 -11.47 0.58 17.60
N VAL A 139 -10.49 -0.23 17.20
CA VAL A 139 -9.11 -0.14 17.71
C VAL A 139 -8.52 1.24 17.44
N ALA A 140 -8.70 1.77 16.23
CA ALA A 140 -8.21 3.09 15.84
C ALA A 140 -8.80 4.24 16.66
N ARG A 141 -10.04 4.09 17.12
CA ARG A 141 -10.74 5.02 18.03
C ARG A 141 -10.32 4.87 19.50
N GLY A 142 -9.47 3.91 19.83
CA GLY A 142 -9.09 3.58 21.21
C GLY A 142 -10.21 2.89 21.99
N GLU A 143 -11.18 2.28 21.30
CA GLU A 143 -12.18 1.45 21.97
C GLU A 143 -11.54 0.16 22.49
N HIS A 144 -12.02 -0.31 23.64
CA HIS A 144 -11.56 -1.58 24.19
C HIS A 144 -12.06 -2.74 23.31
N VAL A 145 -11.13 -3.42 22.65
CA VAL A 145 -11.34 -4.63 21.86
C VAL A 145 -10.62 -5.79 22.52
N ASN A 146 -11.34 -6.87 22.82
CA ASN A 146 -10.76 -8.04 23.48
C ASN A 146 -10.29 -9.11 22.48
N ALA A 147 -9.44 -10.04 22.94
CA ALA A 147 -8.89 -11.11 22.11
C ALA A 147 -9.94 -12.06 21.54
N GLY A 148 -11.09 -12.22 22.21
CA GLY A 148 -12.24 -12.97 21.70
C GLY A 148 -12.83 -12.31 20.45
N GLU A 149 -13.08 -11.01 20.49
CA GLU A 149 -13.57 -10.24 19.33
C GLU A 149 -12.62 -10.34 18.12
N CYS A 150 -11.31 -10.25 18.35
CA CYS A 150 -10.31 -10.45 17.30
C CYS A 150 -10.32 -11.88 16.73
N ARG A 151 -10.52 -12.90 17.58
CA ARG A 151 -10.63 -14.29 17.14
C ARG A 151 -11.90 -14.51 16.32
N ASP A 152 -13.03 -14.04 16.81
CA ASP A 152 -14.33 -14.19 16.16
C ASP A 152 -14.35 -13.53 14.77
N ALA A 153 -13.74 -12.35 14.64
CA ALA A 153 -13.60 -11.67 13.35
C ALA A 153 -12.77 -12.49 12.35
N ARG A 154 -11.63 -13.06 12.79
CA ARG A 154 -10.78 -13.94 11.93
C ARG A 154 -11.48 -15.24 11.56
N GLU A 155 -12.18 -15.84 12.50
CA GLU A 155 -12.95 -17.06 12.27
C GLU A 155 -14.08 -16.81 11.28
N ALA A 156 -14.80 -15.69 11.40
CA ALA A 156 -15.84 -15.31 10.46
C ALA A 156 -15.31 -15.16 9.01
N VAL A 157 -14.16 -14.50 8.84
CA VAL A 157 -13.49 -14.38 7.52
C VAL A 157 -13.06 -15.76 6.99
N THR A 158 -12.49 -16.59 7.86
CA THR A 158 -12.04 -17.95 7.50
C THR A 158 -13.22 -18.80 7.04
N ILE A 159 -14.32 -18.81 7.80
CA ILE A 159 -15.55 -19.55 7.45
C ILE A 159 -16.15 -19.03 6.14
N ALA A 160 -16.19 -17.70 5.95
CA ALA A 160 -16.67 -17.11 4.69
C ALA A 160 -15.80 -17.58 3.50
N SER A 161 -14.48 -17.59 3.65
CA SER A 161 -13.57 -18.11 2.63
C SER A 161 -13.87 -19.57 2.29
N TRP A 162 -14.01 -20.45 3.29
CA TRP A 162 -14.28 -21.87 3.05
C TRP A 162 -15.61 -22.13 2.34
N ARG A 163 -16.65 -21.36 2.66
CA ARG A 163 -17.96 -21.47 2.02
C ARG A 163 -17.94 -21.06 0.55
N GLU A 164 -16.97 -20.23 0.18
CA GLU A 164 -16.85 -19.65 -1.15
C GLU A 164 -15.87 -20.40 -2.06
N SER A 165 -15.00 -21.23 -1.48
CA SER A 165 -14.11 -22.14 -2.19
C SER A 165 -14.90 -23.33 -2.76
N ASP A 166 -15.29 -23.25 -4.03
CA ASP A 166 -15.66 -24.42 -4.83
C ASP A 166 -14.39 -25.24 -5.09
N GLY A 167 -14.04 -26.19 -4.21
CA GLY A 167 -13.02 -27.25 -4.40
C GLY A 167 -11.70 -26.87 -5.10
N ASP A 168 -10.57 -26.99 -4.40
CA ASP A 168 -9.20 -26.72 -4.90
C ASP A 168 -8.87 -25.26 -5.30
N ALA A 169 -9.81 -24.31 -5.20
CA ALA A 169 -9.52 -22.89 -5.38
C ALA A 169 -8.70 -22.33 -4.20
N GLN A 170 -7.55 -21.71 -4.50
CA GLN A 170 -6.71 -20.97 -3.55
C GLN A 170 -7.55 -19.89 -2.82
N PRO A 171 -7.28 -19.59 -1.53
CA PRO A 171 -8.02 -18.55 -0.80
C PRO A 171 -8.02 -17.24 -1.60
N ASP A 172 -9.18 -16.59 -1.68
CA ASP A 172 -9.32 -15.29 -2.33
C ASP A 172 -8.46 -14.26 -1.56
N ALA A 173 -7.63 -13.50 -2.28
CA ALA A 173 -6.77 -12.49 -1.69
C ALA A 173 -7.56 -11.45 -0.85
N ALA A 174 -8.85 -11.26 -1.13
CA ALA A 174 -9.73 -10.45 -0.30
C ALA A 174 -9.85 -10.98 1.15
N TYR A 175 -9.91 -12.30 1.35
CA TYR A 175 -9.97 -12.91 2.67
C TYR A 175 -8.64 -12.85 3.39
N ASP A 176 -7.53 -13.06 2.66
CA ASP A 176 -6.19 -12.92 3.24
C ASP A 176 -5.93 -11.47 3.70
N ALA A 177 -6.41 -10.48 2.94
CA ALA A 177 -6.36 -9.07 3.33
C ALA A 177 -7.08 -8.83 4.66
N ALA A 178 -8.32 -9.32 4.78
CA ALA A 178 -9.11 -9.19 6.01
C ALA A 178 -8.48 -9.98 7.17
N LEU A 179 -7.93 -11.16 6.93
CA LEU A 179 -7.27 -11.96 7.97
C LEU A 179 -6.04 -11.23 8.55
N GLN A 180 -5.21 -10.65 7.68
CA GLN A 180 -4.03 -9.88 8.11
C GLN A 180 -4.42 -8.57 8.79
N ALA A 181 -5.46 -7.88 8.31
CA ALA A 181 -5.98 -6.69 8.98
C ALA A 181 -6.49 -6.99 10.39
N ALA A 182 -7.17 -8.13 10.60
CA ALA A 182 -7.59 -8.55 11.92
C ALA A 182 -6.41 -8.86 12.86
N ARG A 183 -5.29 -9.39 12.33
CA ARG A 183 -4.04 -9.55 13.10
C ARG A 183 -3.37 -8.22 13.41
N ALA A 184 -3.40 -7.26 12.48
CA ALA A 184 -2.92 -5.91 12.72
C ALA A 184 -3.72 -5.22 13.84
N ALA A 185 -5.06 -5.34 13.84
CA ALA A 185 -5.92 -4.84 14.91
C ALA A 185 -5.66 -5.55 16.26
N GLU A 186 -5.40 -6.86 16.24
CA GLU A 186 -5.01 -7.62 17.44
C GLU A 186 -3.65 -7.18 18.01
N ALA A 187 -2.68 -6.86 17.15
CA ALA A 187 -1.40 -6.31 17.57
C ALA A 187 -1.57 -4.90 18.16
N ALA A 188 -2.33 -4.04 17.47
CA ALA A 188 -2.58 -2.65 17.86
C ALA A 188 -3.37 -2.49 19.18
N ARG A 189 -4.20 -3.47 19.57
CA ARG A 189 -4.90 -3.42 20.88
C ARG A 189 -3.96 -3.60 22.07
N HIS A 190 -2.75 -4.11 21.85
CA HIS A 190 -1.74 -4.25 22.89
C HIS A 190 -0.88 -2.99 22.93
N ASP A 191 -1.28 -1.98 23.70
CA ASP A 191 -0.51 -0.75 23.95
C ASP A 191 0.79 -1.00 24.78
N SER A 192 1.30 -2.23 24.82
CA SER A 192 2.21 -2.70 25.85
C SER A 192 3.21 -3.73 25.33
N GLY A 193 4.30 -3.27 24.73
CA GLY A 193 5.66 -3.87 24.75
C GLY A 193 5.83 -5.33 24.27
N GLY A 194 4.78 -5.99 23.81
CA GLY A 194 4.83 -7.30 23.18
C GLY A 194 5.14 -7.13 21.70
N GLN A 195 6.20 -7.76 21.25
CA GLN A 195 6.81 -7.67 19.92
C GLN A 195 5.91 -8.28 18.82
N THR A 196 4.69 -7.79 18.69
CA THR A 196 3.75 -8.15 17.63
C THR A 196 3.73 -6.99 16.65
N ASP A 197 4.23 -7.21 15.44
CA ASP A 197 4.48 -6.14 14.47
C ASP A 197 3.19 -5.76 13.73
N CYS A 198 2.43 -4.81 14.28
CA CYS A 198 1.24 -4.24 13.65
C CYS A 198 1.55 -3.77 12.23
N ALA A 199 2.68 -3.10 12.03
CA ALA A 199 3.12 -2.61 10.73
C ALA A 199 3.32 -3.74 9.73
N ALA A 200 3.96 -4.85 10.12
CA ALA A 200 4.11 -6.01 9.23
C ALA A 200 2.76 -6.58 8.77
N TYR A 201 1.82 -6.77 9.69
CA TYR A 201 0.48 -7.27 9.33
C TYR A 201 -0.30 -6.28 8.47
N THR A 202 -0.13 -4.97 8.71
CA THR A 202 -0.73 -3.93 7.87
C THR A 202 -0.15 -3.96 6.45
N ILE A 203 1.15 -4.16 6.29
CA ILE A 203 1.79 -4.31 4.97
C ILE A 203 1.24 -5.52 4.23
N ASP A 204 1.17 -6.69 4.90
CA ASP A 204 0.62 -7.90 4.30
C ASP A 204 -0.84 -7.69 3.87
N ALA A 205 -1.66 -7.11 4.75
CA ALA A 205 -3.07 -6.84 4.48
C ALA A 205 -3.26 -5.93 3.25
N ALA A 206 -2.45 -4.88 3.14
CA ALA A 206 -2.47 -3.94 2.02
C ALA A 206 -2.09 -4.63 0.69
N VAL A 207 -1.07 -5.49 0.69
CA VAL A 207 -0.65 -6.26 -0.48
C VAL A 207 -1.71 -7.26 -0.93
N TYR A 208 -2.35 -7.96 0.02
CA TYR A 208 -3.44 -8.86 -0.31
C TYR A 208 -4.66 -8.11 -0.87
N ALA A 209 -4.97 -6.93 -0.33
CA ALA A 209 -6.03 -6.08 -0.85
C ALA A 209 -5.75 -5.66 -2.31
N GLU A 210 -4.52 -5.25 -2.60
CA GLU A 210 -4.09 -4.92 -3.96
C GLU A 210 -4.17 -6.13 -4.90
N ASN A 211 -3.68 -7.29 -4.48
CA ASN A 211 -3.75 -8.52 -5.28
C ASN A 211 -5.19 -8.92 -5.62
N ALA A 212 -6.13 -8.74 -4.69
CA ALA A 212 -7.55 -8.97 -4.94
C ALA A 212 -8.08 -8.06 -6.06
N ILE A 213 -7.64 -6.80 -6.07
CA ILE A 213 -8.04 -5.80 -7.07
C ILE A 213 -7.39 -6.11 -8.43
N ILE A 214 -6.11 -6.43 -8.46
CA ILE A 214 -5.37 -6.83 -9.66
C ILE A 214 -6.06 -8.04 -10.33
N ALA A 215 -6.41 -9.06 -9.54
CA ALA A 215 -7.03 -10.28 -10.04
C ALA A 215 -8.39 -10.06 -10.74
N HIS A 216 -9.08 -8.96 -10.43
CA HIS A 216 -10.42 -8.71 -10.97
C HIS A 216 -10.48 -7.58 -12.00
N PHE A 217 -9.60 -6.56 -11.92
CA PHE A 217 -9.78 -5.33 -12.70
C PHE A 217 -8.51 -4.80 -13.38
N GLY A 218 -7.36 -5.46 -13.25
CA GLY A 218 -6.13 -5.07 -13.96
C GLY A 218 -5.75 -3.61 -13.73
N SER A 219 -5.98 -2.74 -14.72
CA SER A 219 -5.59 -1.32 -14.69
C SER A 219 -6.20 -0.50 -13.54
N ALA A 220 -7.36 -0.91 -12.98
CA ALA A 220 -7.94 -0.24 -11.81
C ALA A 220 -7.05 -0.32 -10.55
N ALA A 221 -6.08 -1.24 -10.53
CA ALA A 221 -5.08 -1.32 -9.47
C ALA A 221 -4.21 -0.05 -9.40
N CYS A 222 -3.97 0.64 -10.53
CA CYS A 222 -3.25 1.92 -10.50
C CYS A 222 -4.01 2.97 -9.70
N ASP A 223 -5.32 3.09 -9.92
CA ASP A 223 -6.17 4.06 -9.24
C ASP A 223 -6.31 3.72 -7.75
N PHE A 224 -6.41 2.43 -7.42
CA PHE A 224 -6.41 1.96 -6.03
C PHE A 224 -5.11 2.31 -5.30
N VAL A 225 -3.95 2.01 -5.90
CA VAL A 225 -2.64 2.33 -5.30
C VAL A 225 -2.47 3.83 -5.16
N ALA A 226 -2.89 4.63 -6.16
CA ALA A 226 -2.89 6.09 -6.07
C ALA A 226 -3.72 6.57 -4.86
N TRP A 227 -4.94 6.05 -4.72
CA TRP A 227 -5.82 6.39 -3.61
C TRP A 227 -5.24 5.94 -2.26
N ALA A 228 -4.66 4.73 -2.17
CA ALA A 228 -4.06 4.22 -0.95
C ALA A 228 -2.85 5.05 -0.49
N ILE A 229 -2.01 5.51 -1.44
CA ILE A 229 -0.92 6.46 -1.17
C ILE A 229 -1.48 7.78 -0.67
N ALA A 230 -2.45 8.38 -1.36
CA ALA A 230 -3.06 9.64 -0.95
C ALA A 230 -3.66 9.53 0.46
N ARG A 231 -4.35 8.43 0.77
CA ARG A 231 -4.93 8.19 2.08
C ARG A 231 -3.88 8.06 3.18
N TRP A 232 -2.76 7.40 2.90
CA TRP A 232 -1.63 7.35 3.84
C TRP A 232 -1.09 8.76 4.12
N ARG A 233 -0.88 9.56 3.07
CA ARG A 233 -0.34 10.92 3.19
C ARG A 233 -1.26 11.84 3.98
N GLU A 234 -2.58 11.70 3.79
CA GLU A 234 -3.60 12.40 4.57
C GLU A 234 -3.51 12.04 6.05
N LEU A 235 -3.52 10.74 6.38
CA LEU A 235 -3.42 10.25 7.77
C LEU A 235 -2.10 10.67 8.43
N ALA A 236 -1.01 10.72 7.65
CA ALA A 236 0.29 11.19 8.09
C ALA A 236 0.38 12.73 8.21
N GLY A 237 -0.62 13.48 7.74
CA GLY A 237 -0.62 14.95 7.73
C GLY A 237 0.45 15.56 6.82
N LEU A 238 0.90 14.83 5.80
CA LEU A 238 1.98 15.26 4.90
C LEU A 238 1.52 16.31 3.89
N ASP A 239 0.25 16.25 3.49
CA ASP A 239 -0.29 17.17 2.47
C ASP A 239 -0.65 18.54 3.06
N ILE A 240 -1.13 18.58 4.31
CA ILE A 240 -1.35 19.84 5.05
C ILE A 240 -0.04 20.61 5.22
N ARG A 241 1.07 19.91 5.52
CA ARG A 241 2.40 20.54 5.65
C ARG A 241 2.91 21.11 4.33
N THR A 242 2.60 20.44 3.21
CA THR A 242 3.01 20.87 1.86
C THR A 242 2.22 22.10 1.41
N GLU A 243 0.91 22.13 1.64
CA GLU A 243 0.07 23.30 1.35
C GLU A 243 0.48 24.54 2.17
N MET A 244 0.75 24.37 3.47
CA MET A 244 1.22 25.47 4.32
C MET A 244 2.60 26.00 3.87
N ALA A 245 3.51 25.13 3.43
CA ALA A 245 4.82 25.54 2.91
C ALA A 245 4.69 26.29 1.57
N GLY A 246 3.78 25.85 0.69
CA GLY A 246 3.46 26.55 -0.55
C GLY A 246 2.87 27.95 -0.30
N ILE A 247 1.89 28.06 0.60
CA ILE A 247 1.30 29.34 1.00
C ILE A 247 2.35 30.27 1.61
N ALA A 248 3.24 29.75 2.47
CA ALA A 248 4.31 30.53 3.06
C ALA A 248 5.33 31.01 2.01
N ALA A 249 5.69 30.17 1.03
CA ALA A 249 6.56 30.56 -0.08
C ALA A 249 5.92 31.64 -0.96
N ASP A 250 4.63 31.52 -1.27
CA ASP A 250 3.89 32.53 -2.03
C ASP A 250 3.79 33.86 -1.27
N LEU A 251 3.59 33.84 0.05
CA LEU A 251 3.62 35.05 0.89
C LEU A 251 5.00 35.72 0.89
N VAL A 252 6.09 34.95 0.98
CA VAL A 252 7.47 35.47 0.91
C VAL A 252 7.78 36.06 -0.47
N LEU A 253 7.25 35.45 -1.54
CA LEU A 253 7.38 35.97 -2.91
C LEU A 253 6.56 37.25 -3.13
N MET A 254 5.43 37.43 -2.44
CA MET A 254 4.64 38.66 -2.50
C MET A 254 5.29 39.83 -1.75
N ASP A 255 6.02 39.58 -0.65
CA ASP A 255 6.75 40.62 0.10
C ASP A 255 8.08 41.05 -0.56
N SER A 256 8.53 40.33 -1.60
CA SER A 256 9.75 40.65 -2.35
C SER A 256 9.51 41.37 -3.68
N VAL A 257 8.26 41.80 -3.95
CA VAL A 257 7.95 42.75 -5.02
C VAL A 257 8.24 44.18 -4.51
N PRO A 258 9.21 44.91 -5.09
CA PRO A 258 9.47 46.29 -4.68
C PRO A 258 8.26 47.16 -5.04
N ARG A 259 7.76 47.90 -4.04
CA ARG A 259 6.73 48.95 -4.23
C ARG A 259 7.28 50.15 -5.00
#